data_AF-A0A963Q906-F1
#
_entry.id   AF-A0A963Q906-F1
#
_cell.length_a   1.000
_cell.length_b   1.000
_cell.length_c   1.000
_cell.angle_alpha   90.00
_cell.angle_beta   90.00
_cell.angle_gamma   90.00
#
_symmetry.space_group_name_H-M   'P 1'
#
loop_
_entity.id
_entity.type
_entity.pdbx_description
1 polymer ?
#
loop_
_entity_poly.entity_id
_entity_poly.type
_entity_poly.pdbx_seq_one_letter_code
_entity_poly.pdbx_strand_id
1 'polypeptide(L)'
;MKPWPSTSLRLRLLGLTAVGLALALLLAWFVLGGLFRDEAMRQFRHGLEQQLDQLTARVEFDAQGQPTVDTAGLSDPRWHKPYSGLYWQLNDADQGVLLRSRSLWDTRLANAPDALGDAAVHV
;
A
#
# COMPACT_ATOMS: atom_id res chain seq x y z
N MET A 1 55.94 28.64 22.73
CA MET A 1 55.81 27.61 21.66
C MET A 1 55.18 26.38 22.31
N LYS A 2 53.88 26.15 22.08
CA LYS A 2 53.12 25.05 22.71
C LYS A 2 53.28 23.82 21.80
N PRO A 3 53.93 22.73 22.26
CA PRO A 3 54.08 21.54 21.44
C PRO A 3 52.72 20.88 21.26
N TRP A 4 52.29 20.71 20.01
CA TRP A 4 51.11 19.92 19.66
C TRP A 4 51.34 18.47 20.10
N PRO A 5 50.44 17.85 20.89
CA PRO A 5 50.61 16.47 21.29
C PRO A 5 50.46 15.56 20.07
N SER A 6 51.48 14.74 19.83
CA SER A 6 51.53 13.68 18.81
C SER A 6 50.26 12.83 18.83
N THR A 7 49.46 12.90 17.76
CA THR A 7 48.19 12.18 17.63
C THR A 7 48.44 10.67 17.60
N SER A 8 48.11 10.01 18.73
CA SER A 8 48.40 8.60 19.00
C SER A 8 47.72 7.65 18.00
N LEU A 9 48.45 6.65 17.51
CA LEU A 9 48.00 5.59 16.59
C LEU A 9 46.67 4.94 17.04
N ARG A 10 46.47 4.85 18.37
CA ARG A 10 45.27 4.31 19.01
C ARG A 10 44.01 5.10 18.67
N LEU A 11 44.12 6.43 18.57
CA LEU A 11 43.00 7.32 18.28
C LEU A 11 42.57 7.24 16.80
N ARG A 12 43.54 7.04 15.89
CA ARG A 12 43.28 6.73 14.48
C ARG A 12 42.60 5.39 14.30
N LEU A 13 43.08 4.35 15.00
CA LEU A 13 42.48 3.01 14.98
C LEU A 13 41.04 3.04 15.50
N LEU A 14 40.78 3.72 16.62
CA LEU A 14 39.43 3.90 17.16
C LEU A 14 38.51 4.69 16.22
N GLY A 15 39.02 5.75 15.59
CA GLY A 15 38.25 6.51 14.61
C GLY A 15 37.87 5.67 13.40
N LEU A 16 38.81 4.86 12.87
CA LEU A 16 38.57 4.01 11.71
C LEU A 16 37.51 2.93 12.00
N THR A 17 37.58 2.27 13.16
CA THR A 17 36.58 1.26 13.55
C THR A 17 35.23 1.88 13.82
N ALA A 18 35.17 3.04 14.47
CA ALA A 18 33.91 3.76 14.70
C ALA A 18 33.24 4.17 13.39
N VAL A 19 34.02 4.71 12.43
CA VAL A 19 33.52 5.05 11.09
C VAL A 19 33.06 3.81 10.34
N GLY A 20 33.83 2.71 10.39
CA GLY A 20 33.46 1.45 9.76
C GLY A 20 32.16 0.88 10.33
N LEU A 21 31.99 0.90 11.65
CA LEU A 21 30.76 0.46 12.32
C LEU A 21 29.58 1.36 11.95
N ALA A 22 29.75 2.68 11.97
CA ALA A 22 28.70 3.62 11.56
C ALA A 22 28.27 3.37 10.10
N LEU A 23 29.23 3.13 9.20
CA LEU A 23 28.95 2.83 7.79
C LEU A 23 28.21 1.50 7.63
N ALA A 24 28.63 0.47 8.36
CA ALA A 24 27.95 -0.84 8.34
C ALA A 24 26.50 -0.74 8.85
N LEU A 25 26.26 0.03 9.92
CA LEU A 25 24.92 0.28 10.44
C LEU A 25 24.04 1.06 9.46
N LEU A 26 24.59 2.06 8.78
CA LEU A 26 23.87 2.79 7.73
C LEU A 26 23.48 1.88 6.59
N LEU A 27 24.40 1.05 6.10
CA LEU A 27 24.10 0.07 5.05
C LEU A 27 23.00 -0.90 5.49
N ALA A 28 23.09 -1.43 6.71
CA ALA A 28 22.05 -2.31 7.27
C ALA A 28 20.68 -1.61 7.34
N TRP A 29 20.65 -0.35 7.76
CA TRP A 29 19.41 0.46 7.79
C TRP A 29 18.75 0.56 6.41
N PHE A 30 19.52 0.87 5.37
CA PHE A 30 19.00 0.97 4.01
C PHE A 30 18.49 -0.37 3.48
N VAL A 31 19.26 -1.44 3.65
CA VAL A 31 18.89 -2.78 3.15
C VAL A 31 17.64 -3.28 3.86
N LEU A 32 17.61 -3.21 5.19
CA LEU A 32 16.50 -3.73 5.97
C LEU A 32 15.23 -2.89 5.77
N GLY A 33 15.36 -1.57 5.66
CA GLY A 33 14.25 -0.68 5.34
C GLY A 33 13.67 -0.92 3.93
N GLY A 34 14.53 -1.22 2.96
CA GLY A 34 14.12 -1.59 1.60
C GLY A 34 13.34 -2.91 1.57
N LEU A 35 13.91 -3.97 2.16
CA LEU A 35 13.27 -5.29 2.24
C LEU A 35 11.93 -5.24 2.99
N PHE A 36 11.88 -4.53 4.10
CA PHE A 36 10.64 -4.37 4.88
C PHE A 36 9.56 -3.66 4.07
N ARG A 37 9.89 -2.57 3.39
CA ARG A 37 8.94 -1.82 2.56
C ARG A 37 8.37 -2.69 1.44
N ASP A 38 9.24 -3.43 0.78
CA ASP A 38 8.90 -4.30 -0.33
C ASP A 38 7.97 -5.45 0.11
N GLU A 39 8.28 -6.10 1.22
CA GLU A 39 7.43 -7.13 1.82
C GLU A 39 6.09 -6.57 2.31
N ALA A 40 6.10 -5.43 3.00
CA ALA A 40 4.88 -4.78 3.46
C ALA A 40 3.97 -4.40 2.28
N MET A 41 4.55 -3.93 1.17
CA MET A 41 3.79 -3.58 -0.04
C MET A 41 3.21 -4.83 -0.72
N ARG A 42 3.97 -5.93 -0.80
CA ARG A 42 3.47 -7.21 -1.30
C ARG A 42 2.31 -7.73 -0.48
N GLN A 43 2.47 -7.80 0.84
CA GLN A 43 1.43 -8.27 1.74
C GLN A 43 0.18 -7.40 1.66
N PHE A 44 0.36 -6.09 1.57
CA PHE A 44 -0.74 -5.16 1.39
C PHE A 44 -1.50 -5.40 0.07
N ARG A 45 -0.77 -5.58 -1.04
CA ARG A 45 -1.38 -5.87 -2.34
C ARG A 45 -2.16 -7.18 -2.34
N HIS A 46 -1.57 -8.26 -1.81
CA HIS A 46 -2.27 -9.54 -1.69
C HIS A 46 -3.53 -9.44 -0.81
N GLY A 47 -3.46 -8.64 0.26
CA GLY A 47 -4.64 -8.36 1.09
C GLY A 47 -5.75 -7.67 0.30
N LEU A 48 -5.42 -6.69 -0.55
CA LEU A 48 -6.37 -6.01 -1.42
C LEU A 48 -6.93 -6.93 -2.51
N GLU A 49 -6.09 -7.76 -3.14
CA GLU A 49 -6.51 -8.76 -4.14
C GLU A 49 -7.53 -9.74 -3.53
N GLN A 50 -7.23 -10.30 -2.35
CA GLN A 50 -8.15 -11.20 -1.66
C GLN A 50 -9.47 -10.52 -1.31
N GLN A 51 -9.44 -9.24 -0.93
CA GLN A 51 -10.64 -8.46 -0.65
C GLN A 51 -11.44 -8.16 -1.92
N LEU A 52 -10.76 -7.90 -3.03
CA LEU A 52 -11.37 -7.70 -4.34
C LEU A 52 -12.03 -8.99 -4.84
N ASP A 53 -11.38 -10.15 -4.69
CA ASP A 53 -11.94 -11.45 -5.03
C ASP A 53 -13.21 -11.72 -4.22
N GLN A 54 -13.17 -11.45 -2.91
CA GLN A 54 -14.34 -11.58 -2.04
C GLN A 54 -15.46 -10.62 -2.42
N LEU A 55 -15.13 -9.37 -2.78
CA LEU A 55 -16.11 -8.40 -3.23
C LEU A 55 -16.76 -8.84 -4.53
N THR A 56 -15.96 -9.24 -5.51
CA THR A 56 -16.41 -9.69 -6.84
C THR A 56 -17.30 -10.93 -6.73
N ALA A 57 -16.95 -11.89 -5.87
CA ALA A 57 -17.77 -13.07 -5.59
C ALA A 57 -19.13 -12.75 -4.94
N ARG A 58 -19.30 -11.54 -4.41
CA ARG A 58 -20.50 -11.06 -3.70
C ARG A 58 -21.24 -9.97 -4.48
N VAL A 59 -20.77 -9.63 -5.68
CA VAL A 59 -21.50 -8.78 -6.62
C VAL A 59 -22.57 -9.64 -7.26
N GLU A 60 -23.83 -9.27 -7.04
CA GLU A 60 -24.98 -9.93 -7.65
C GLU A 60 -25.74 -8.92 -8.51
N PHE A 61 -26.39 -9.38 -9.56
CA PHE A 61 -27.27 -8.55 -10.37
C PHE A 61 -28.71 -8.82 -9.98
N ASP A 62 -29.49 -7.77 -9.75
CA ASP A 62 -30.91 -7.89 -9.45
C ASP A 62 -31.72 -8.31 -10.70
N ALA A 63 -33.03 -8.51 -10.53
CA ALA A 63 -33.92 -8.89 -11.62
C ALA A 63 -34.06 -7.82 -12.72
N GLN A 64 -33.58 -6.59 -12.45
CA GLN A 64 -33.54 -5.45 -13.36
C GLN A 64 -32.16 -5.29 -14.02
N GLY A 65 -31.21 -6.17 -13.72
CA GLY A 65 -29.84 -6.13 -14.23
C GLY A 65 -28.97 -5.07 -13.57
N GLN A 66 -29.39 -4.48 -12.45
CA GLN A 66 -28.57 -3.54 -11.69
C GLN A 66 -27.63 -4.29 -10.75
N PRO A 67 -26.35 -3.90 -10.67
CA PRO A 67 -25.44 -4.51 -9.72
C PRO A 67 -25.84 -4.15 -8.29
N THR A 68 -25.74 -5.13 -7.41
CA THR A 68 -25.96 -5.03 -5.97
C THR A 68 -24.82 -5.76 -5.27
N VAL A 69 -24.42 -5.30 -4.08
CA VAL A 69 -23.37 -5.92 -3.28
C VAL A 69 -23.91 -6.16 -1.89
N ASP A 70 -23.96 -7.43 -1.47
CA ASP A 70 -24.27 -7.75 -0.08
C ASP A 70 -23.09 -7.38 0.82
N THR A 71 -23.12 -6.15 1.31
CA THR A 71 -22.11 -5.67 2.24
C THR A 71 -22.19 -6.34 3.60
N ALA A 72 -23.36 -6.84 4.03
CA ALA A 72 -23.51 -7.47 5.35
C ALA A 72 -22.79 -8.83 5.42
N GLY A 73 -22.66 -9.51 4.29
CA GLY A 73 -21.85 -10.71 4.17
C GLY A 73 -20.34 -10.46 4.17
N LEU A 74 -19.85 -9.26 3.84
CA LEU A 74 -18.41 -8.98 3.67
C LEU A 74 -17.63 -9.29 4.95
N SER A 75 -16.52 -10.01 4.77
CA SER A 75 -15.71 -10.58 5.86
C SER A 75 -15.09 -9.53 6.80
N ASP A 76 -14.90 -8.29 6.32
CA ASP A 76 -14.28 -7.20 7.08
C ASP A 76 -15.31 -6.12 7.49
N PRO A 77 -15.59 -5.92 8.80
CA PRO A 77 -16.53 -4.89 9.26
C PRO A 77 -16.06 -3.45 8.98
N ARG A 78 -14.81 -3.24 8.54
CA ARG A 78 -14.30 -1.93 8.15
C ARG A 78 -15.01 -1.35 6.93
N TRP A 79 -15.68 -2.17 6.12
CA TRP A 79 -16.48 -1.68 4.99
C TRP A 79 -17.64 -0.77 5.40
N HIS A 80 -18.14 -0.92 6.64
CA HIS A 80 -19.25 -0.12 7.17
C HIS A 80 -18.80 1.05 8.04
N LYS A 81 -17.53 1.08 8.45
CA LYS A 81 -16.99 2.14 9.31
C LYS A 81 -16.58 3.35 8.46
N PRO A 82 -17.16 4.54 8.68
CA PRO A 82 -16.73 5.76 8.00
C PRO A 82 -15.24 5.98 8.18
N TYR A 83 -14.55 6.35 7.09
CA TYR A 83 -13.11 6.64 7.09
C TYR A 83 -12.22 5.51 7.64
N SER A 84 -12.60 4.25 7.42
CA SER A 84 -11.85 3.09 7.89
C SER A 84 -10.51 2.84 7.19
N GLY A 85 -10.22 3.57 6.11
CA GLY A 85 -9.06 3.33 5.24
C GLY A 85 -9.23 2.17 4.26
N LEU A 86 -10.40 1.52 4.22
CA LEU A 86 -10.71 0.44 3.30
C LEU A 86 -11.93 0.82 2.46
N TYR A 87 -11.74 1.01 1.15
CA TYR A 87 -12.71 1.66 0.27
C TYR A 87 -12.91 0.87 -1.03
N TRP A 88 -14.18 0.75 -1.45
CA TRP A 88 -14.54 0.14 -2.73
C TRP A 88 -15.62 0.99 -3.39
N GLN A 89 -15.59 1.05 -4.71
CA GLN A 89 -16.55 1.76 -5.54
C GLN A 89 -16.72 0.96 -6.82
N LEU A 90 -17.97 0.77 -7.25
CA LEU A 90 -18.32 0.19 -8.54
C LEU A 90 -18.77 1.32 -9.45
N ASN A 91 -18.15 1.41 -10.62
CA ASN A 91 -18.49 2.40 -11.63
C ASN A 91 -18.99 1.70 -12.90
N ASP A 92 -19.83 2.40 -13.65
CA ASP A 92 -20.20 2.02 -15.01
C ASP A 92 -19.05 2.35 -15.99
N ALA A 93 -19.18 1.91 -17.24
CA ALA A 93 -18.25 2.17 -18.34
C ALA A 93 -18.00 3.68 -18.55
N ASP A 94 -19.03 4.51 -18.35
CA ASP A 94 -18.93 5.98 -18.43
C ASP A 94 -18.39 6.62 -17.14
N GLN A 95 -17.77 5.85 -16.25
CA GLN A 95 -17.28 6.23 -14.93
C GLN A 95 -18.36 6.72 -13.94
N GLY A 96 -19.64 6.57 -14.26
CA GLY A 96 -20.73 6.85 -13.34
C GLY A 96 -20.65 5.94 -12.11
N VAL A 97 -20.74 6.48 -10.90
CA VAL A 97 -20.71 5.67 -9.67
C VAL A 97 -22.04 4.92 -9.53
N LEU A 98 -22.00 3.59 -9.63
CA LEU A 98 -23.15 2.72 -9.45
C LEU A 98 -23.34 2.36 -7.98
N LEU A 99 -22.28 1.91 -7.32
CA LEU A 99 -22.26 1.53 -5.92
C LEU A 99 -21.00 2.01 -5.23
N ARG A 100 -21.06 2.16 -3.90
CA ARG A 100 -19.90 2.54 -3.09
C ARG A 100 -20.02 2.00 -1.68
N SER A 101 -18.87 1.71 -1.06
CA SER A 101 -18.80 1.31 0.34
C SER A 101 -19.29 2.43 1.27
N ARG A 102 -19.88 2.06 2.41
CA ARG A 102 -20.28 3.04 3.43
C ARG A 102 -19.07 3.73 4.06
N SER A 103 -17.92 3.07 4.07
CA SER A 103 -16.65 3.63 4.55
C SER A 103 -16.19 4.89 3.79
N LEU A 104 -16.57 5.04 2.52
CA LEU A 104 -16.27 6.25 1.73
C LEU A 104 -17.03 7.49 2.19
N TRP A 105 -18.14 7.33 2.92
CA TRP A 105 -18.96 8.43 3.46
C TRP A 105 -19.41 9.47 2.42
N ASP A 106 -18.68 10.59 2.25
CA ASP A 106 -18.95 11.63 1.25
C ASP A 106 -17.89 11.69 0.13
N THR A 107 -16.84 10.88 0.25
CA THR A 107 -15.73 10.80 -0.69
C THR A 107 -16.05 9.88 -1.87
N ARG A 108 -15.47 10.19 -3.03
CA ARG A 108 -15.47 9.32 -4.22
C ARG A 108 -14.03 9.00 -4.58
N LEU A 109 -13.79 7.76 -5.02
CA LEU A 109 -12.49 7.39 -5.55
C LEU A 109 -12.30 8.05 -6.92
N ALA A 110 -11.19 8.77 -7.07
CA ALA A 110 -10.79 9.34 -8.35
C ALA A 110 -10.22 8.21 -9.22
N ASN A 111 -11.07 7.66 -10.08
CA ASN A 111 -10.67 6.61 -10.99
C ASN A 111 -10.07 7.29 -12.24
N ALA A 112 -8.83 6.99 -12.59
CA ALA A 112 -8.33 7.34 -13.91
C ALA A 112 -9.26 6.66 -14.95
N PRO A 113 -9.63 7.35 -16.05
CA PRO A 113 -10.28 6.69 -17.18
C PRO A 113 -9.51 5.43 -17.51
N ASP A 114 -10.21 4.29 -17.55
CA ASP A 114 -9.66 3.06 -18.12
C ASP A 114 -9.58 3.31 -19.63
N ALA A 115 -8.61 4.12 -20.04
CA ALA A 115 -8.27 4.37 -21.42
C ALA A 115 -7.60 3.10 -21.93
N LEU A 116 -8.44 2.11 -22.21
CA LEU A 116 -8.06 0.88 -22.88
C LEU A 116 -7.29 1.27 -24.15
N GLY A 117 -5.99 1.00 -24.18
CA GLY A 117 -5.32 0.81 -25.46
C GLY A 117 -5.99 -0.37 -26.13
N ASP A 118 -6.48 -0.18 -27.36
CA ASP A 118 -7.20 -1.20 -28.14
C ASP A 118 -6.63 -2.61 -27.90
N ALA A 119 -7.45 -3.49 -27.36
CA ALA A 119 -7.21 -4.93 -27.18
C ALA A 119 -6.23 -5.41 -26.08
N ALA A 120 -6.02 -4.67 -24.99
CA ALA A 120 -5.41 -5.26 -23.79
C ALA A 120 -6.45 -5.98 -22.91
N VAL A 121 -6.32 -7.30 -22.76
CA VAL A 121 -7.01 -8.08 -21.73
C VAL A 121 -6.40 -7.71 -20.38
N HIS A 122 -7.23 -7.35 -19.39
CA HIS A 122 -6.79 -7.26 -17.99
C HIS A 122 -6.44 -8.68 -17.53
N VAL A 123 -5.13 -9.01 -17.48
CA VAL A 123 -4.59 -10.24 -16.89
C VAL A 123 -4.14 -9.96 -15.46
#